data_AF-A0A1W9QKA2-F1
#
_entry.id   AF-A0A1W9QKA2-F1
#
_cell.length_a   1.000
_cell.length_b   1.000
_cell.length_c   1.000
_cell.angle_alpha   90.00
_cell.angle_beta   90.00
_cell.angle_gamma   90.00
#
_symmetry.space_group_name_H-M   'P 1'
#
loop_
_entity.id
_entity.type
_entity.pdbx_description
1 polymer ?
#
loop_
_entity_poly.entity_id
_entity_poly.type
_entity_poly.pdbx_seq_one_letter_code
_entity_poly.pdbx_strand_id
1 'polypeptide(L)'
;MSDIMRPLAFEKLLNWILEEYKKHRTIFGIPEEKFYKKNDDYYFEIFGEKCETPLGPAAGPHTQTTQNIVAAFLTGGRFFELKTVQILDELDIEKPCIEATDEGYNTEWSTELTVSQAYEEYVKAWFLLHLLNEMLHLSKSSERTFVFNMSVGYDLKGIQSAKIDKFIEDLKDASQNEFFLKCKRILKTEIEKGKIPFLNNADFAEKISPEISNSITLSTMHGCPPEDQEEICKYLMEKKHLHTFVKLNPTLHGYEYVQNVFKQLGYDHITLKEESFTHDMQYDER
;
A
#
# COMPACT_ATOMS: atom_id res chain seq x y z
N MET A 1 -21.47 5.45 13.37
CA MET A 1 -20.17 5.72 12.75
C MET A 1 -20.44 6.60 11.53
N SER A 2 -19.58 7.57 11.22
CA SER A 2 -19.69 8.33 9.97
C SER A 2 -19.32 7.42 8.81
N ASP A 3 -19.95 7.64 7.67
CA ASP A 3 -19.68 7.04 6.37
C ASP A 3 -18.40 7.59 5.71
N ILE A 4 -17.80 8.66 6.22
CA ILE A 4 -16.62 9.29 5.63
C ILE A 4 -15.36 8.85 6.39
N MET A 5 -14.42 8.22 5.69
CA MET A 5 -13.09 7.94 6.21
C MET A 5 -12.31 9.25 6.42
N ARG A 6 -11.87 9.50 7.65
CA ARG A 6 -11.09 10.70 8.01
C ARG A 6 -9.68 10.32 8.46
N PRO A 7 -8.64 10.65 7.68
CA PRO A 7 -7.25 10.44 8.06
C PRO A 7 -6.92 11.07 9.42
N LEU A 8 -6.09 10.39 10.20
CA LEU A 8 -5.55 10.95 11.44
C LEU A 8 -4.26 11.73 11.17
N ALA A 9 -4.02 12.79 11.95
CA ALA A 9 -2.75 13.50 11.91
C ALA A 9 -1.61 12.62 12.45
N PHE A 10 -0.40 12.81 11.92
CA PHE A 10 0.79 12.02 12.30
C PHE A 10 1.06 12.05 13.81
N GLU A 11 0.98 13.21 14.44
CA GLU A 11 1.15 13.39 15.89
C GLU A 11 0.14 12.55 16.68
N LYS A 12 -1.12 12.44 16.21
CA LYS A 12 -2.15 11.67 16.89
C LYS A 12 -1.86 10.17 16.79
N LEU A 13 -1.46 9.69 15.62
CA LEU A 13 -1.07 8.29 15.42
C LEU A 13 0.14 7.93 16.29
N LEU A 14 1.18 8.76 16.27
CA LEU A 14 2.38 8.57 17.07
C LEU A 14 2.06 8.53 18.57
N ASN A 15 1.30 9.51 19.08
CA ASN A 15 0.91 9.53 20.49
C ASN A 15 0.04 8.33 20.86
N TRP A 16 -0.87 7.90 19.99
CA TRP A 16 -1.69 6.70 20.23
C TRP A 16 -0.80 5.47 20.37
N ILE A 17 0.07 5.19 19.39
CA ILE A 17 1.02 4.05 19.42
C ILE A 17 1.83 4.04 20.71
N LEU A 18 2.43 5.18 21.08
CA LEU A 18 3.31 5.26 22.26
C LEU A 18 2.54 5.08 23.58
N GLU A 19 1.40 5.75 23.73
CA GLU A 19 0.61 5.66 24.97
C GLU A 19 -0.05 4.29 25.13
N GLU A 20 -0.54 3.68 24.05
CA GLU A 20 -1.10 2.33 24.06
C GLU A 20 -0.02 1.31 24.42
N TYR A 21 1.14 1.37 23.76
CA TYR A 21 2.24 0.45 24.03
C TYR A 21 2.76 0.58 25.47
N LYS A 22 2.87 1.80 25.98
CA LYS A 22 3.29 2.07 27.36
C LYS A 22 2.31 1.48 28.40
N LYS A 23 1.01 1.60 28.18
CA LYS A 23 -0.03 1.20 29.16
C LYS A 23 -0.42 -0.27 29.05
N HIS A 24 -0.48 -0.79 27.84
CA HIS A 24 -1.13 -2.06 27.54
C HIS A 24 -0.22 -3.06 26.83
N ARG A 25 0.99 -2.65 26.41
CA ARG A 25 1.87 -3.47 25.55
C ARG A 25 1.16 -3.93 24.28
N THR A 26 0.29 -3.07 23.74
CA THR A 26 -0.41 -3.28 22.48
C THR A 26 -0.20 -2.09 21.55
N ILE A 27 -0.31 -2.31 20.24
CA ILE A 27 -0.38 -1.25 19.23
C ILE A 27 -1.58 -1.55 18.33
N PHE A 28 -2.55 -0.64 18.28
CA PHE A 28 -3.81 -0.82 17.56
C PHE A 28 -4.52 -2.13 17.95
N GLY A 29 -4.45 -2.49 19.23
CA GLY A 29 -5.03 -3.71 19.78
C GLY A 29 -4.23 -4.99 19.51
N ILE A 30 -3.13 -4.93 18.77
CA ILE A 30 -2.23 -6.08 18.55
C ILE A 30 -1.28 -6.17 19.75
N PRO A 31 -1.29 -7.27 20.50
CA PRO A 31 -0.44 -7.38 21.68
C PRO A 31 1.01 -7.73 21.33
N GLU A 32 1.96 -7.29 22.15
CA GLU A 32 3.41 -7.39 21.89
C GLU A 32 3.86 -8.83 21.59
N GLU A 33 3.27 -9.83 22.23
CA GLU A 33 3.58 -11.25 21.99
C GLU A 33 3.20 -11.73 20.58
N LYS A 34 2.43 -10.95 19.82
CA LYS A 34 2.08 -11.21 18.41
C LYS A 34 2.94 -10.41 17.44
N PHE A 35 3.83 -9.54 17.92
CA PHE A 35 4.75 -8.83 17.04
C PHE A 35 5.76 -9.80 16.44
N TYR A 36 5.84 -9.79 15.10
CA TYR A 36 6.81 -10.58 14.36
C TYR A 36 8.20 -9.96 14.50
N LYS A 37 9.07 -10.66 15.25
CA LYS A 37 10.49 -10.35 15.38
C LYS A 37 11.30 -11.30 14.51
N LYS A 38 12.02 -10.75 13.54
CA LYS A 38 12.86 -11.54 12.65
C LYS A 38 14.21 -11.82 13.31
N ASN A 39 14.51 -13.10 13.53
CA ASN A 39 15.66 -13.56 14.31
C ASN A 39 16.84 -14.05 13.47
N ASP A 40 16.67 -14.16 12.15
CA ASP A 40 17.73 -14.49 11.20
C ASP A 40 18.08 -13.26 10.33
N ASP A 41 19.18 -13.37 9.61
CA ASP A 41 19.71 -12.31 8.74
C ASP A 41 19.29 -12.51 7.27
N TYR A 42 18.35 -13.41 6.99
CA TYR A 42 17.91 -13.70 5.63
C TYR A 42 17.05 -12.57 5.09
N TYR A 43 17.38 -12.09 3.91
CA TYR A 43 16.54 -11.21 3.12
C TYR A 43 16.64 -11.62 1.65
N PHE A 44 15.69 -11.15 0.85
CA PHE A 44 15.83 -11.14 -0.60
C PHE A 44 15.88 -9.70 -1.10
N GLU A 45 16.46 -9.51 -2.28
CA GLU A 45 16.49 -8.21 -2.93
C GLU A 45 15.47 -8.19 -4.05
N ILE A 46 14.71 -7.11 -4.12
CA ILE A 46 13.81 -6.81 -5.22
C ILE A 46 14.04 -5.35 -5.59
N PHE A 47 14.33 -5.08 -6.86
CA PHE A 47 14.55 -3.72 -7.36
C PHE A 47 15.63 -2.92 -6.63
N GLY A 48 16.68 -3.60 -6.15
CA GLY A 48 17.75 -2.98 -5.35
C GLY A 48 17.36 -2.68 -3.91
N GLU A 49 16.18 -3.12 -3.46
CA GLU A 49 15.69 -2.94 -2.09
C GLU A 49 15.69 -4.28 -1.34
N LYS A 50 16.11 -4.27 -0.08
CA LYS A 50 16.08 -5.45 0.80
C LYS A 50 14.68 -5.66 1.35
N CYS A 51 14.20 -6.91 1.30
CA CYS A 51 12.93 -7.33 1.88
C CYS A 51 13.12 -8.59 2.72
N GLU A 52 12.72 -8.53 3.98
CA GLU A 52 13.02 -9.57 4.98
C GLU A 52 12.02 -10.73 5.03
N THR A 53 10.83 -10.55 4.45
CA THR A 53 9.79 -11.57 4.37
C THR A 53 9.10 -11.50 3.01
N PRO A 54 8.81 -12.62 2.35
CA PRO A 54 8.12 -12.63 1.06
C PRO A 54 6.60 -12.44 1.24
N LEU A 55 6.19 -11.69 2.25
CA LEU A 55 4.81 -11.52 2.69
C LEU A 55 4.49 -10.05 2.81
N GLY A 56 3.25 -9.71 2.47
CA GLY A 56 2.64 -8.45 2.84
C GLY A 56 1.36 -8.21 2.05
N PRO A 57 0.64 -7.14 2.38
CA PRO A 57 -0.69 -6.90 1.85
C PRO A 57 -0.63 -6.43 0.39
N ALA A 58 -1.56 -6.95 -0.41
CA ALA A 58 -1.85 -6.47 -1.76
C ALA A 58 -2.58 -5.12 -1.72
N ALA A 59 -2.60 -4.40 -2.86
CA ALA A 59 -3.35 -3.17 -3.02
C ALA A 59 -4.83 -3.40 -2.75
N GLY A 60 -5.35 -2.78 -1.68
CA GLY A 60 -6.70 -3.01 -1.19
C GLY A 60 -6.97 -2.24 0.11
N PRO A 61 -8.10 -2.49 0.79
CA PRO A 61 -8.45 -1.79 2.03
C PRO A 61 -7.35 -1.86 3.11
N HIS A 62 -6.55 -2.93 3.12
CA HIS A 62 -5.46 -3.13 4.07
C HIS A 62 -4.23 -2.25 3.83
N THR A 63 -4.12 -1.60 2.67
CA THR A 63 -3.02 -0.65 2.37
C THR A 63 -3.52 0.77 2.12
N GLN A 64 -4.74 1.09 2.57
CA GLN A 64 -5.34 2.41 2.41
C GLN A 64 -5.02 3.35 3.58
N THR A 65 -4.90 2.83 4.80
CA THR A 65 -4.64 3.64 6.00
C THR A 65 -3.31 3.26 6.66
N THR A 66 -2.72 4.24 7.33
CA THR A 66 -1.48 4.10 8.08
C THR A 66 -1.58 2.98 9.12
N GLN A 67 -2.70 2.92 9.85
CA GLN A 67 -2.91 1.91 10.89
C GLN A 67 -2.87 0.50 10.33
N ASN A 68 -3.46 0.26 9.16
CA ASN A 68 -3.49 -1.06 8.54
C ASN A 68 -2.08 -1.47 8.05
N ILE A 69 -1.31 -0.54 7.48
CA ILE A 69 0.08 -0.78 7.08
C ILE A 69 0.96 -1.08 8.31
N VAL A 70 0.81 -0.31 9.39
CA VAL A 70 1.52 -0.57 10.66
C VAL A 70 1.14 -1.92 11.24
N ALA A 71 -0.15 -2.27 11.26
CA ALA A 71 -0.62 -3.57 11.74
C ALA A 71 -0.03 -4.73 10.94
N ALA A 72 -0.02 -4.62 9.60
CA ALA A 72 0.60 -5.60 8.72
C ALA A 72 2.12 -5.70 8.97
N PHE A 73 2.83 -4.59 9.16
CA PHE A 73 4.26 -4.61 9.48
C PHE A 73 4.57 -5.29 10.81
N LEU A 74 3.81 -4.95 11.86
CA LEU A 74 3.94 -5.56 13.19
C LEU A 74 3.70 -7.07 13.16
N THR A 75 2.87 -7.55 12.25
CA THR A 75 2.53 -8.98 12.11
C THR A 75 3.32 -9.70 11.03
N GLY A 76 4.36 -9.06 10.48
CA GLY A 76 5.38 -9.71 9.64
C GLY A 76 5.34 -9.35 8.15
N GLY A 77 4.49 -8.43 7.71
CA GLY A 77 4.53 -7.90 6.36
C GLY A 77 5.79 -7.05 6.11
N ARG A 78 6.47 -7.27 4.98
CA ARG A 78 7.61 -6.45 4.53
C ARG A 78 7.49 -5.98 3.09
N PHE A 79 6.58 -6.53 2.29
CA PHE A 79 6.28 -6.02 0.95
C PHE A 79 4.87 -5.44 0.89
N PHE A 80 4.75 -4.14 0.69
CA PHE A 80 3.45 -3.43 0.73
C PHE A 80 3.11 -2.94 -0.68
N GLU A 81 2.12 -3.56 -1.32
CA GLU A 81 1.50 -2.99 -2.52
C GLU A 81 0.49 -1.92 -2.05
N LEU A 82 0.84 -0.65 -2.21
CA LEU A 82 0.05 0.48 -1.73
C LEU A 82 -1.30 0.52 -2.45
N LYS A 83 -2.34 1.04 -1.79
CA LYS A 83 -3.68 1.12 -2.39
C LYS A 83 -3.61 1.95 -3.67
N THR A 84 -4.19 1.39 -4.74
CA THR A 84 -4.23 2.00 -6.07
C THR A 84 -4.88 3.37 -6.03
N VAL A 85 -4.18 4.37 -6.56
CA VAL A 85 -4.72 5.71 -6.78
C VAL A 85 -5.08 5.92 -8.25
N GLN A 86 -6.11 6.73 -8.49
CA GLN A 86 -6.60 7.07 -9.82
C GLN A 86 -7.05 8.54 -9.85
N ILE A 87 -7.25 9.08 -11.06
CA ILE A 87 -7.63 10.50 -11.21
C ILE A 87 -9.00 10.82 -10.60
N LEU A 88 -9.93 9.86 -10.64
CA LEU A 88 -11.26 9.93 -10.05
C LEU A 88 -11.23 9.42 -8.60
N ASP A 89 -11.08 10.33 -7.63
CA ASP A 89 -10.91 10.03 -6.20
C ASP A 89 -11.91 10.78 -5.29
N GLU A 90 -12.90 11.45 -5.89
CA GLU A 90 -14.04 12.09 -5.21
C GLU A 90 -15.33 11.38 -5.67
N LEU A 91 -15.45 10.12 -5.27
CA LEU A 91 -16.50 9.23 -5.73
C LEU A 91 -17.55 9.05 -4.63
N ASP A 92 -18.81 9.23 -4.99
CA ASP A 92 -19.93 8.84 -4.11
C ASP A 92 -20.17 7.35 -4.31
N ILE A 93 -19.68 6.56 -3.34
CA ILE A 93 -19.69 5.09 -3.40
C ILE A 93 -20.82 4.57 -2.52
N GLU A 94 -21.69 3.74 -3.10
CA GLU A 94 -22.75 3.06 -2.36
C GLU A 94 -22.15 2.12 -1.30
N LYS A 95 -22.73 2.11 -0.08
CA LYS A 95 -22.23 1.37 1.08
C LYS A 95 -23.24 0.31 1.53
N PRO A 96 -22.78 -0.91 1.89
CA PRO A 96 -21.39 -1.34 1.96
C PRO A 96 -20.76 -1.55 0.57
N CYS A 97 -19.55 -1.02 0.36
CA CYS A 97 -18.78 -1.19 -0.87
C CYS A 97 -18.11 -2.58 -0.98
N ILE A 98 -18.04 -3.29 0.15
CA ILE A 98 -17.57 -4.67 0.26
C ILE A 98 -18.56 -5.43 1.15
N GLU A 99 -19.17 -6.47 0.60
CA GLU A 99 -20.03 -7.41 1.32
C GLU A 99 -19.28 -8.72 1.50
N ALA A 100 -18.72 -8.94 2.69
CA ALA A 100 -17.86 -10.08 3.00
C ALA A 100 -18.57 -11.16 3.85
N THR A 101 -19.89 -11.30 3.71
CA THR A 101 -20.66 -12.30 4.46
C THR A 101 -20.41 -13.73 3.99
N ASP A 102 -20.11 -13.91 2.70
CA ASP A 102 -19.92 -15.18 2.01
C ASP A 102 -18.72 -15.13 1.05
N GLU A 103 -18.91 -15.20 -0.27
CA GLU A 103 -17.85 -15.20 -1.28
C GLU A 103 -17.10 -13.85 -1.39
N GLY A 104 -17.62 -12.80 -0.77
CA GLY A 104 -16.97 -11.49 -0.74
C GLY A 104 -17.19 -10.72 -2.03
N TYR A 105 -18.22 -9.88 -2.06
CA TYR A 105 -18.53 -9.04 -3.22
C TYR A 105 -17.90 -7.65 -3.05
N ASN A 106 -17.12 -7.23 -4.05
CA ASN A 106 -16.77 -5.82 -4.22
C ASN A 106 -17.86 -5.17 -5.08
N THR A 107 -18.76 -4.43 -4.44
CA THR A 107 -19.96 -3.89 -5.09
C THR A 107 -19.65 -2.64 -5.91
N GLU A 108 -18.59 -1.90 -5.55
CA GLU A 108 -18.20 -0.65 -6.18
C GLU A 108 -16.68 -0.38 -6.13
N TRP A 109 -16.26 0.83 -6.53
CA TRP A 109 -14.91 1.32 -6.30
C TRP A 109 -14.53 1.35 -4.81
N SER A 110 -13.27 1.05 -4.51
CA SER A 110 -12.85 0.73 -3.14
C SER A 110 -11.76 1.65 -2.59
N THR A 111 -11.58 2.85 -3.14
CA THR A 111 -10.75 3.90 -2.53
C THR A 111 -11.63 5.02 -2.00
N GLU A 112 -11.48 5.35 -0.71
CA GLU A 112 -12.24 6.45 -0.07
C GLU A 112 -11.37 7.69 0.14
N LEU A 113 -10.06 7.57 -0.05
CA LEU A 113 -9.11 8.66 0.14
C LEU A 113 -8.79 9.32 -1.19
N THR A 114 -8.65 10.64 -1.14
CA THR A 114 -8.08 11.38 -2.27
C THR A 114 -6.62 10.99 -2.47
N VAL A 115 -6.07 11.24 -3.66
CA VAL A 115 -4.66 10.98 -4.00
C VAL A 115 -3.72 11.64 -2.98
N SER A 116 -4.00 12.88 -2.59
CA SER A 116 -3.22 13.60 -1.59
C SER A 116 -3.32 12.97 -0.20
N GLN A 117 -4.51 12.51 0.20
CA GLN A 117 -4.69 11.81 1.48
C GLN A 117 -3.98 10.46 1.50
N ALA A 118 -4.03 9.71 0.40
CA ALA A 118 -3.30 8.45 0.25
C ALA A 118 -1.78 8.68 0.40
N TYR A 119 -1.24 9.69 -0.29
CA TYR A 119 0.16 10.09 -0.11
C TYR A 119 0.51 10.37 1.36
N GLU A 120 -0.31 11.17 2.05
CA GLU A 120 -0.08 11.47 3.46
C GLU A 120 -0.10 10.21 4.35
N GLU A 121 -1.01 9.27 4.10
CA GLU A 121 -1.04 7.99 4.83
C GLU A 121 0.23 7.16 4.59
N TYR A 122 0.74 7.13 3.36
CA TYR A 122 1.98 6.40 3.04
C TYR A 122 3.21 7.03 3.67
N VAL A 123 3.30 8.37 3.69
CA VAL A 123 4.36 9.09 4.40
C VAL A 123 4.28 8.82 5.91
N LYS A 124 3.09 8.89 6.52
CA LYS A 124 2.92 8.57 7.95
C LYS A 124 3.38 7.14 8.25
N ALA A 125 2.95 6.17 7.43
CA ALA A 125 3.35 4.77 7.57
C ALA A 125 4.86 4.62 7.46
N TRP A 126 5.48 5.24 6.46
CA TRP A 126 6.94 5.23 6.25
C TRP A 126 7.70 5.56 7.55
N PHE A 127 7.40 6.72 8.14
CA PHE A 127 8.03 7.14 9.40
C PHE A 127 7.75 6.18 10.56
N LEU A 128 6.51 5.69 10.69
CA LEU A 128 6.14 4.78 11.77
C LEU A 128 6.80 3.41 11.64
N LEU A 129 6.94 2.86 10.43
CA LEU A 129 7.58 1.55 10.24
C LEU A 129 9.07 1.62 10.61
N HIS A 130 9.78 2.67 10.18
CA HIS A 130 11.15 2.92 10.60
C HIS A 130 11.28 3.04 12.12
N LEU A 131 10.44 3.88 12.74
CA LEU A 131 10.42 4.08 14.19
C LEU A 131 10.17 2.77 14.94
N LEU A 132 9.15 2.01 14.54
CA LEU A 132 8.77 0.77 15.22
C LEU A 132 9.83 -0.31 15.07
N ASN A 133 10.48 -0.39 13.90
CA ASN A 133 11.60 -1.31 13.70
C ASN A 133 12.73 -1.06 14.72
N GLU A 134 13.12 0.21 14.88
CA GLU A 134 14.16 0.63 15.82
C GLU A 134 13.72 0.45 17.29
N MET A 135 12.53 0.96 17.64
CA MET A 135 12.02 0.98 19.02
C MET A 135 11.75 -0.41 19.58
N LEU A 136 11.30 -1.35 18.73
CA LEU A 136 10.89 -2.70 19.15
C LEU A 136 11.90 -3.79 18.77
N HIS A 137 12.99 -3.42 18.08
CA HIS A 137 13.99 -4.34 17.55
C HIS A 137 13.36 -5.48 16.73
N LEU A 138 12.51 -5.13 15.76
CA LEU A 138 11.77 -6.12 14.94
C LEU A 138 12.65 -6.80 13.88
N SER A 139 13.79 -6.19 13.57
CA SER A 139 14.82 -6.69 12.67
C SER A 139 16.19 -6.56 13.34
N LYS A 140 17.13 -7.43 12.95
CA LYS A 140 18.56 -7.27 13.30
C LYS A 140 19.26 -6.19 12.46
N SER A 141 18.69 -5.85 11.32
CA SER A 141 19.18 -4.78 10.45
C SER A 141 18.77 -3.42 11.00
N SER A 142 19.74 -2.50 11.07
CA SER A 142 19.48 -1.08 11.30
C SER A 142 19.10 -0.33 10.02
N GLU A 143 19.19 -0.99 8.86
CA GLU A 143 18.76 -0.46 7.56
C GLU A 143 17.29 -0.81 7.29
N ARG A 144 16.67 -0.12 6.32
CA ARG A 144 15.33 -0.45 5.82
C ARG A 144 15.29 -1.85 5.21
N THR A 145 14.36 -2.68 5.64
CA THR A 145 14.17 -4.07 5.17
C THR A 145 12.74 -4.40 4.74
N PHE A 146 11.99 -3.38 4.37
CA PHE A 146 10.66 -3.47 3.80
C PHE A 146 10.59 -2.60 2.54
N VAL A 147 9.64 -2.93 1.68
CA VAL A 147 9.45 -2.34 0.35
C VAL A 147 8.05 -1.79 0.26
N PHE A 148 7.93 -0.54 -0.17
CA PHE A 148 6.69 0.01 -0.67
C PHE A 148 6.70 -0.10 -2.19
N ASN A 149 5.59 -0.56 -2.76
CA ASN A 149 5.36 -0.66 -4.18
C ASN A 149 4.13 0.18 -4.49
N MET A 150 4.30 1.25 -5.26
CA MET A 150 3.20 2.14 -5.63
C MET A 150 2.15 1.37 -6.42
N SER A 151 0.91 1.85 -6.43
CA SER A 151 -0.11 1.31 -7.32
C SER A 151 -0.90 2.45 -7.94
N VAL A 152 -1.01 2.42 -9.27
CA VAL A 152 -1.81 3.37 -10.05
C VAL A 152 -2.69 2.61 -11.02
N GLY A 153 -3.86 3.16 -11.30
CA GLY A 153 -4.76 2.60 -12.30
C GLY A 153 -5.55 3.73 -12.93
N TYR A 154 -5.53 3.80 -14.26
CA TYR A 154 -6.43 4.57 -15.12
C TYR A 154 -5.93 4.39 -16.58
N ASP A 155 -6.47 5.15 -17.53
CA ASP A 155 -5.84 5.34 -18.83
C ASP A 155 -4.51 6.12 -18.72
N LEU A 156 -3.70 6.08 -19.80
CA LEU A 156 -2.40 6.77 -19.87
C LEU A 156 -2.52 8.26 -19.58
N LYS A 157 -3.57 8.92 -20.07
CA LYS A 157 -3.79 10.36 -19.90
C LYS A 157 -4.05 10.72 -18.44
N GLY A 158 -4.80 9.89 -17.71
CA GLY A 158 -5.04 10.06 -16.28
C GLY A 158 -3.79 9.80 -15.45
N ILE A 159 -2.98 8.80 -15.81
CA ILE A 159 -1.69 8.56 -15.18
C ILE A 159 -0.73 9.73 -15.43
N GLN A 160 -0.76 10.34 -16.61
CA GLN A 160 0.01 11.54 -16.95
C GLN A 160 -0.54 12.84 -16.34
N SER A 161 -1.70 12.80 -15.68
CA SER A 161 -2.27 14.00 -15.07
C SER A 161 -1.35 14.53 -13.97
N ALA A 162 -1.28 15.85 -13.80
CA ALA A 162 -0.44 16.49 -12.78
C ALA A 162 -0.67 15.94 -11.37
N LYS A 163 -1.88 15.46 -11.08
CA LYS A 163 -2.27 14.87 -9.79
C LYS A 163 -1.59 13.53 -9.54
N ILE A 164 -1.65 12.61 -10.50
CA ILE A 164 -1.03 11.28 -10.39
C ILE A 164 0.49 11.38 -10.59
N ASP A 165 0.93 12.22 -11.53
CA ASP A 165 2.33 12.55 -11.74
C ASP A 165 3.01 13.02 -10.45
N LYS A 166 2.41 14.00 -9.77
CA LYS A 166 2.90 14.48 -8.48
C LYS A 166 2.96 13.39 -7.42
N PHE A 167 1.94 12.53 -7.34
CA PHE A 167 1.94 11.41 -6.40
C PHE A 167 3.12 10.45 -6.65
N ILE A 168 3.38 10.11 -7.92
CA ILE A 168 4.49 9.24 -8.31
C ILE A 168 5.84 9.89 -7.97
N GLU A 169 6.07 11.14 -8.39
CA GLU A 169 7.35 11.82 -8.16
C GLU A 169 7.61 12.09 -6.67
N ASP A 170 6.59 12.49 -5.90
CA ASP A 170 6.73 12.72 -4.46
C ASP A 170 6.99 11.42 -3.66
N LEU A 171 6.60 10.24 -4.17
CA LEU A 171 6.93 8.94 -3.56
C LEU A 171 8.29 8.40 -4.02
N LYS A 172 8.73 8.76 -5.23
CA LYS A 172 10.11 8.48 -5.66
C LYS A 172 11.12 9.25 -4.80
N ASP A 173 10.87 10.53 -4.57
CA ASP A 173 11.68 11.37 -3.70
C ASP A 173 10.82 12.43 -3.00
N ALA A 174 10.59 12.23 -1.70
CA ALA A 174 9.83 13.13 -0.85
C ALA A 174 10.66 14.27 -0.22
N SER A 175 11.93 14.46 -0.62
CA SER A 175 12.88 15.34 0.06
C SER A 175 12.43 16.80 0.11
N GLN A 176 11.69 17.25 -0.90
CA GLN A 176 11.13 18.60 -0.99
C GLN A 176 9.64 18.68 -0.61
N ASN A 177 9.01 17.55 -0.28
CA ASN A 177 7.58 17.53 0.04
C ASN A 177 7.33 18.08 1.47
N GLU A 178 6.44 19.06 1.57
CA GLU A 178 6.15 19.75 2.83
C GLU A 178 5.61 18.83 3.93
N PHE A 179 4.79 17.84 3.56
CA PHE A 179 4.18 16.91 4.50
C PHE A 179 5.22 15.89 5.01
N PHE A 180 6.11 15.40 4.14
CA PHE A 180 7.25 14.58 4.55
C PHE A 180 8.17 15.33 5.53
N LEU A 181 8.55 16.57 5.19
CA LEU A 181 9.35 17.41 6.07
C LEU A 181 8.65 17.71 7.39
N LYS A 182 7.32 17.86 7.38
CA LYS A 182 6.52 18.01 8.60
C LYS A 182 6.60 16.76 9.47
N CYS A 183 6.39 15.56 8.93
CA CYS A 183 6.48 14.31 9.68
C CYS A 183 7.89 14.10 10.27
N LYS A 184 8.93 14.39 9.48
CA LYS A 184 10.32 14.39 9.94
C LYS A 184 10.55 15.30 11.15
N ARG A 185 10.12 16.57 11.05
CA ARG A 185 10.24 17.55 12.15
C ARG A 185 9.50 17.09 13.41
N ILE A 186 8.28 16.58 13.26
CA ILE A 186 7.48 16.06 14.38
C ILE A 186 8.24 14.93 15.09
N LEU A 187 8.68 13.93 14.33
CA LEU A 187 9.38 12.78 14.91
C LEU A 187 10.65 13.22 15.64
N LYS A 188 11.45 14.09 15.02
CA LYS A 188 12.64 14.67 15.61
C LYS A 188 12.35 15.35 16.95
N THR A 189 11.36 16.23 16.99
CA THR A 189 10.96 16.95 18.20
C THR A 189 10.44 16.01 19.29
N GLU A 190 9.72 14.94 18.96
CA GLU A 190 9.23 14.00 19.98
C GLU A 190 10.36 13.10 20.53
N ILE A 191 11.39 12.80 19.72
CA ILE A 191 12.64 12.16 20.19
C ILE A 191 13.40 13.10 21.14
N GLU A 192 13.59 14.37 20.78
CA GLU A 192 14.28 15.37 21.61
C GLU A 192 13.59 15.58 22.96
N LYS A 193 12.26 15.45 23.02
CA LYS A 193 11.47 15.50 24.26
C LYS A 193 11.59 14.23 25.11
N GLY A 194 12.31 13.20 24.64
CA GLY A 194 12.43 11.92 25.33
C GLY A 194 11.14 11.11 25.41
N LYS A 195 10.21 11.33 24.45
CA LYS A 195 8.93 10.61 24.43
C LYS A 195 8.99 9.25 23.75
N ILE A 196 10.02 9.02 22.94
CA ILE A 196 10.23 7.74 22.26
C ILE A 196 11.08 6.84 23.18
N PRO A 197 10.55 5.69 23.65
CA PRO A 197 11.33 4.75 24.45
C PRO A 197 12.59 4.29 23.72
N PHE A 198 13.72 4.24 24.45
CA PHE A 198 15.00 3.70 23.99
C PHE A 198 15.65 4.42 22.79
N LEU A 199 15.06 5.53 22.31
CA LEU A 199 15.58 6.34 21.22
C LEU A 199 15.81 7.78 21.67
N ASN A 200 17.06 8.16 21.87
CA ASN A 200 17.45 9.51 22.35
C ASN A 200 18.18 10.34 21.28
N ASN A 201 18.54 9.73 20.14
CA ASN A 201 19.24 10.44 19.08
C ASN A 201 18.25 10.96 18.03
N ALA A 202 18.05 12.29 18.03
CA ALA A 202 17.17 12.98 17.09
C ALA A 202 17.62 12.83 15.62
N ASP A 203 18.90 12.54 15.36
CA ASP A 203 19.43 12.27 14.02
C ASP A 203 18.76 11.04 13.37
N PHE A 204 18.11 10.17 14.16
CA PHE A 204 17.31 9.07 13.63
C PHE A 204 16.29 9.56 12.60
N ALA A 205 15.57 10.66 12.89
CA ALA A 205 14.58 11.21 11.98
C ALA A 205 15.20 11.74 10.67
N GLU A 206 16.44 12.22 10.72
CA GLU A 206 17.18 12.70 9.55
C GLU A 206 17.65 11.55 8.65
N LYS A 207 17.94 10.38 9.24
CA LYS A 207 18.37 9.17 8.53
C LYS A 207 17.25 8.44 7.78
N ILE A 208 15.99 8.75 8.06
CA ILE A 208 14.87 8.19 7.30
C ILE A 208 14.92 8.75 5.89
N SER A 209 15.13 7.85 4.92
CA SER A 209 15.29 8.19 3.51
C SER A 209 14.04 8.89 2.97
N PRO A 210 14.19 9.96 2.17
CA PRO A 210 13.09 10.53 1.41
C PRO A 210 12.71 9.69 0.18
N GLU A 211 13.53 8.72 -0.22
CA GLU A 211 13.24 7.80 -1.32
C GLU A 211 12.31 6.68 -0.81
N ILE A 212 10.99 6.84 -1.02
CA ILE A 212 9.97 5.97 -0.43
C ILE A 212 9.72 4.73 -1.29
N SER A 213 9.63 4.88 -2.62
CA SER A 213 9.34 3.78 -3.53
C SER A 213 9.99 3.99 -4.91
N ASN A 214 10.66 2.97 -5.43
CA ASN A 214 11.19 2.94 -6.80
C ASN A 214 10.46 1.94 -7.72
N SER A 215 9.38 1.34 -7.21
CA SER A 215 8.56 0.37 -7.94
C SER A 215 7.09 0.78 -7.99
N ILE A 216 6.39 0.31 -9.01
CA ILE A 216 4.99 0.63 -9.26
C ILE A 216 4.25 -0.56 -9.88
N THR A 217 2.99 -0.71 -9.52
CA THR A 217 2.06 -1.66 -10.12
C THR A 217 1.02 -0.90 -10.91
N LEU A 218 0.90 -1.25 -12.19
CA LEU A 218 -0.25 -0.90 -13.00
C LEU A 218 -1.40 -1.85 -12.65
N SER A 219 -2.42 -1.31 -11.98
CA SER A 219 -3.70 -2.00 -11.82
C SER A 219 -4.53 -1.77 -13.06
N THR A 220 -4.73 -2.81 -13.88
CA THR A 220 -5.49 -2.71 -15.12
C THR A 220 -6.97 -2.56 -14.81
N MET A 221 -7.64 -1.66 -15.53
CA MET A 221 -9.10 -1.57 -15.45
C MET A 221 -9.74 -2.71 -16.24
N HIS A 222 -10.96 -3.10 -15.87
CA HIS A 222 -11.77 -3.97 -16.72
C HIS A 222 -12.00 -3.32 -18.09
N GLY A 223 -11.83 -4.11 -19.15
CA GLY A 223 -11.94 -3.69 -20.54
C GLY A 223 -10.78 -2.84 -21.05
N CYS A 224 -9.66 -2.73 -20.31
CA CYS A 224 -8.49 -1.99 -20.78
C CYS A 224 -7.77 -2.79 -21.87
N PRO A 225 -7.69 -2.29 -23.12
CA PRO A 225 -7.04 -3.01 -24.21
C PRO A 225 -5.58 -3.35 -23.92
N PRO A 226 -5.05 -4.51 -24.38
CA PRO A 226 -3.65 -4.88 -24.20
C PRO A 226 -2.66 -3.80 -24.66
N GLU A 227 -2.95 -3.15 -25.79
CA GLU A 227 -2.10 -2.10 -26.38
C GLU A 227 -1.97 -0.90 -25.44
N ASP A 228 -3.07 -0.46 -24.82
CA ASP A 228 -3.09 0.63 -23.85
C ASP A 228 -2.30 0.27 -22.59
N GLN A 229 -2.40 -0.99 -22.12
CA GLN A 229 -1.60 -1.48 -20.99
C GLN A 229 -0.11 -1.43 -21.30
N GLU A 230 0.29 -1.88 -22.51
CA GLU A 230 1.67 -1.83 -22.96
C GLU A 230 2.21 -0.40 -23.05
N GLU A 231 1.43 0.55 -23.57
CA GLU A 231 1.79 1.96 -23.64
C GLU A 231 2.01 2.56 -22.24
N ILE A 232 1.15 2.25 -21.28
CA ILE A 232 1.31 2.69 -19.88
C ILE A 232 2.57 2.07 -19.28
N CYS A 233 2.83 0.78 -19.50
CA CYS A 233 4.03 0.12 -18.99
C CYS A 233 5.31 0.75 -19.57
N LYS A 234 5.34 1.01 -20.88
CA LYS A 234 6.46 1.72 -21.53
C LYS A 234 6.64 3.10 -20.92
N TYR A 235 5.56 3.85 -20.68
CA TYR A 235 5.65 5.14 -20.02
C TYR A 235 6.25 5.05 -18.61
N LEU A 236 5.78 4.10 -17.79
CA LEU A 236 6.28 3.92 -16.41
C LEU A 236 7.76 3.49 -16.38
N MET A 237 8.18 2.62 -17.29
CA MET A 237 9.57 2.18 -17.37
C MET A 237 10.50 3.22 -18.00
N GLU A 238 10.13 3.79 -19.15
CA GLU A 238 11.02 4.65 -19.94
C GLU A 238 10.98 6.12 -19.52
N LYS A 239 9.82 6.64 -19.09
CA LYS A 239 9.67 8.04 -18.69
C LYS A 239 9.73 8.23 -17.19
N LYS A 240 9.15 7.30 -16.42
CA LYS A 240 9.17 7.38 -14.95
C LYS A 240 10.35 6.66 -14.31
N HIS A 241 11.04 5.79 -15.06
CA HIS A 241 12.18 5.02 -14.58
C HIS A 241 11.84 4.16 -13.36
N LEU A 242 10.65 3.56 -13.37
CA LEU A 242 10.15 2.72 -12.29
C LEU A 242 10.20 1.25 -12.67
N HIS A 243 10.56 0.43 -11.68
CA HIS A 243 10.36 -1.02 -11.79
C HIS A 243 8.86 -1.31 -11.79
N THR A 244 8.37 -1.88 -12.89
CA THR A 244 6.94 -1.92 -13.16
C THR A 244 6.40 -3.35 -13.10
N PHE A 245 5.35 -3.55 -12.31
CA PHE A 245 4.48 -4.72 -12.36
C PHE A 245 3.19 -4.41 -13.11
N VAL A 246 2.60 -5.43 -13.73
CA VAL A 246 1.25 -5.38 -14.31
C VAL A 246 0.37 -6.37 -13.58
N LYS A 247 -0.74 -5.90 -13.02
CA LYS A 247 -1.71 -6.72 -12.31
C LYS A 247 -2.86 -7.05 -13.25
N LEU A 248 -2.81 -8.25 -13.81
CA LEU A 248 -3.77 -8.72 -14.82
C LEU A 248 -5.11 -9.12 -14.20
N ASN A 249 -6.19 -8.92 -14.95
CA ASN A 249 -7.53 -9.34 -14.55
C ASN A 249 -7.65 -10.87 -14.57
N PRO A 250 -8.40 -11.48 -13.62
CA PRO A 250 -8.60 -12.93 -13.56
C PRO A 250 -9.41 -13.49 -14.74
N THR A 251 -10.09 -12.62 -15.49
CA THR A 251 -10.77 -12.93 -16.75
C THR A 251 -9.85 -13.56 -17.80
N LEU A 252 -8.52 -13.36 -17.67
CA LEU A 252 -7.50 -14.03 -18.47
C LEU A 252 -7.59 -15.56 -18.44
N HIS A 253 -8.20 -16.15 -17.40
CA HIS A 253 -8.43 -17.59 -17.33
C HIS A 253 -9.46 -18.11 -18.32
N GLY A 254 -10.27 -17.24 -18.92
CA GLY A 254 -11.30 -17.60 -19.90
C GLY A 254 -12.63 -18.03 -19.26
N TYR A 255 -13.73 -17.66 -19.91
CA TYR A 255 -15.09 -17.85 -19.39
C TYR A 255 -15.40 -19.32 -19.11
N GLU A 256 -15.18 -20.22 -20.09
CA GLU A 256 -15.51 -21.64 -19.96
C GLU A 256 -14.75 -22.30 -18.80
N TYR A 257 -13.47 -21.96 -18.61
CA TYR A 257 -12.67 -22.51 -17.53
C TYR A 257 -13.21 -22.05 -16.17
N VAL A 258 -13.43 -20.75 -15.99
CA VAL A 258 -13.92 -20.20 -14.71
C VAL A 258 -15.31 -20.73 -14.38
N GLN A 259 -16.22 -20.80 -15.37
CA GLN A 259 -17.56 -21.37 -15.18
C GLN A 259 -17.49 -22.83 -14.73
N ASN A 260 -16.62 -23.64 -15.33
CA ASN A 260 -16.45 -25.05 -14.96
C ASN A 260 -15.88 -25.20 -13.53
N VAL A 261 -14.91 -24.36 -13.14
CA VAL A 261 -14.36 -24.35 -11.77
C VAL A 261 -15.44 -24.01 -10.74
N PHE A 262 -16.26 -22.99 -11.00
CA PHE A 262 -17.34 -22.58 -10.09
C PHE A 262 -18.33 -23.73 -9.86
N LYS A 263 -18.75 -24.40 -10.95
CA LYS A 263 -19.62 -25.57 -10.87
C LYS A 263 -18.99 -26.73 -10.09
N GLN A 264 -17.70 -27.02 -10.30
CA GLN A 264 -17.01 -28.11 -9.58
C GLN A 264 -16.87 -27.85 -8.08
N LEU A 265 -16.71 -26.58 -7.70
CA LEU A 265 -16.62 -26.16 -6.30
C LEU A 265 -18.00 -26.01 -5.62
N GLY A 266 -19.09 -26.15 -6.37
CA GLY A 266 -20.46 -26.05 -5.85
C GLY A 266 -21.00 -24.63 -5.75
N TYR A 267 -20.38 -23.65 -6.44
CA TYR A 267 -20.85 -22.26 -6.55
C TYR A 267 -21.94 -22.12 -7.63
N ASP A 268 -22.96 -22.96 -7.59
CA ASP A 268 -24.02 -23.02 -8.62
C ASP A 268 -24.94 -21.78 -8.62
N HIS A 269 -24.90 -20.97 -7.56
CA HIS A 269 -25.67 -19.73 -7.43
C HIS A 269 -25.00 -18.50 -8.07
N ILE A 270 -23.70 -18.56 -8.35
CA ILE A 270 -22.97 -17.41 -8.91
C ILE A 270 -23.11 -17.40 -10.43
N THR A 271 -23.62 -16.29 -10.96
CA THR A 271 -23.76 -16.08 -12.40
C THR A 271 -22.61 -15.24 -12.93
N LEU A 272 -21.80 -15.81 -13.81
CA LEU A 272 -20.75 -15.09 -14.53
C LEU A 272 -21.32 -14.41 -15.77
N LYS A 273 -20.78 -13.25 -16.13
CA LYS A 273 -21.10 -12.54 -17.38
C LYS A 273 -20.00 -12.81 -18.39
N GLU A 274 -20.30 -13.53 -19.48
CA GLU A 274 -19.32 -13.87 -20.52
C GLU A 274 -18.67 -12.62 -21.15
N GLU A 275 -19.44 -11.55 -21.32
CA GLU A 275 -18.98 -10.23 -21.79
C GLU A 275 -17.84 -9.62 -20.95
N SER A 276 -17.72 -9.99 -19.67
CA SER A 276 -16.60 -9.54 -18.82
C SER A 276 -15.28 -10.19 -19.21
N PHE A 277 -15.29 -11.33 -19.91
CA PHE A 277 -14.10 -12.05 -20.35
C PHE A 277 -13.69 -11.67 -21.77
N THR A 278 -14.64 -11.39 -22.65
CA THR A 278 -14.38 -11.13 -24.08
C THR A 278 -13.79 -9.75 -24.35
N HIS A 279 -14.00 -8.78 -23.45
CA HIS A 279 -13.48 -7.41 -23.59
C HIS A 279 -12.09 -7.21 -22.93
N ASP A 280 -11.64 -8.17 -22.13
CA ASP A 280 -10.35 -8.12 -21.45
C ASP A 280 -9.24 -8.77 -22.32
N MET A 281 -7.99 -8.53 -21.94
CA MET A 281 -6.81 -9.20 -22.52
C MET A 281 -6.98 -10.72 -22.51
N GLN A 282 -6.67 -11.38 -23.63
CA GLN A 282 -6.70 -12.84 -23.75
C GLN A 282 -5.34 -13.46 -23.42
N TYR A 283 -5.32 -14.74 -23.04
CA TYR A 283 -4.10 -15.42 -22.57
C TYR A 283 -2.96 -15.43 -23.59
N ASP A 284 -3.28 -15.47 -24.89
CA ASP A 284 -2.30 -15.45 -25.98
C ASP A 284 -1.79 -14.04 -26.32
N GLU A 285 -2.33 -12.99 -25.68
CA GLU A 285 -1.99 -11.57 -25.87
C GLU A 285 -1.15 -10.97 -24.73
N ARG A 286 -0.75 -11.80 -23.75
CA ARG A 286 0.02 -11.40 -22.57
C ARG A 286 1.48 -11.07 -22.83
#